data_AF-A0A2V6TNB8-F1
#
_entry.id   AF-A0A2V6TNB8-F1
#
_cell.length_a   1.000
_cell.length_b   1.000
_cell.length_c   1.000
_cell.angle_alpha   90.00
_cell.angle_beta   90.00
_cell.angle_gamma   90.00
#
_symmetry.space_group_name_H-M   'P 1'
#
loop_
_entity.id
_entity.type
_entity.pdbx_description
1 polymer ?
#
loop_
_entity_poly.entity_id
_entity_poly.type
_entity_poly.pdbx_seq_one_letter_code
_entity_poly.pdbx_strand_id
1 'polypeptide(L)'
;MHERLAGAGPADRLDQFRELARSHSSADGSPDAYREMYALLDEEIVESLGAGGLYASPAFLQDRLDAFGEAWGATTVDVLRVGRLVVGAFQMSDVPGANTVRVYGKLAGEAALLTTLSREGRPTVYPWAPGPGGAAQFVTAWEGPATGQAFRPLRLDLIRQQGDGVRVVWSTTDVFPDGLMARAYAVRGDEIRVRYELHYPGWTPGCEGQTESEDLFRASPETGALVRKSGRQLNGWHRELRATVAELFAALASKDEASLARLVPDAQVRRRLPSTLRPETACDAADGGAEPRTVSVAATAEHAPWALTFQRGGARWRLAAAAPVLE
;
A
#
# COMPACT_ATOMS: atom_id res chain seq x y z
N MET A 1 -22.43 -54.47 34.74
CA MET A 1 -21.40 -53.51 35.19
C MET A 1 -20.13 -53.75 34.39
N HIS A 2 -19.94 -53.06 33.27
CA HIS A 2 -18.66 -52.80 32.61
C HIS A 2 -18.92 -51.72 31.56
N GLU A 3 -19.06 -50.50 32.08
CA GLU A 3 -19.09 -49.28 31.29
C GLU A 3 -17.62 -48.97 30.96
N ARG A 4 -17.24 -49.23 29.71
CA ARG A 4 -15.97 -48.73 29.17
C ARG A 4 -16.12 -47.22 29.02
N LEU A 5 -15.46 -46.47 29.90
CA LEU A 5 -15.12 -45.07 29.68
C LEU A 5 -14.38 -44.97 28.35
N ALA A 6 -15.09 -44.51 27.31
CA ALA A 6 -14.47 -44.02 26.11
C ALA A 6 -13.66 -42.78 26.49
N GLY A 7 -12.34 -42.85 26.31
CA GLY A 7 -11.47 -41.71 26.52
C GLY A 7 -11.90 -40.58 25.60
N ALA A 8 -12.32 -39.46 26.18
CA ALA A 8 -12.50 -38.21 25.45
C ALA A 8 -11.15 -37.84 24.84
N GLY A 9 -11.05 -37.85 23.51
CA GLY A 9 -9.94 -37.21 22.81
C GLY A 9 -9.89 -35.72 23.15
N PRO A 10 -8.77 -35.02 22.90
CA PRO A 10 -8.74 -33.56 23.00
C PRO A 10 -9.91 -33.01 22.18
N ALA A 11 -10.73 -32.14 22.80
CA ALA A 11 -11.92 -31.57 22.16
C ALA A 11 -11.54 -30.98 20.80
N ASP A 12 -12.35 -31.24 19.76
CA ASP A 12 -12.08 -30.79 18.39
C ASP A 12 -11.80 -29.28 18.39
N ARG A 13 -10.58 -28.88 18.02
CA ARG A 13 -10.16 -27.47 18.03
C ARG A 13 -11.04 -26.62 17.13
N LEU A 14 -11.57 -27.22 16.05
CA LEU A 14 -12.49 -26.53 15.17
C LEU A 14 -13.83 -26.25 15.87
N ASP A 15 -14.30 -27.15 16.72
CA ASP A 15 -15.51 -26.93 17.51
C ASP A 15 -15.31 -25.87 18.59
N GLN A 16 -14.15 -25.87 19.26
CA GLN A 16 -13.76 -24.80 20.20
C GLN A 16 -13.70 -23.45 19.49
N PHE A 17 -13.08 -23.40 18.31
CA PHE A 17 -12.99 -22.20 17.49
C PHE A 17 -14.38 -21.71 17.05
N ARG A 18 -15.27 -22.61 16.62
CA ARG A 18 -16.67 -22.29 16.28
C ARG A 18 -17.43 -21.71 17.48
N GLU A 19 -17.16 -22.20 18.69
CA GLU A 19 -17.77 -21.69 19.90
C GLU A 19 -17.30 -20.28 20.26
N LEU A 20 -15.98 -20.03 20.15
CA LEU A 20 -15.40 -18.70 20.28
C LEU A 20 -15.92 -17.73 19.20
N ALA A 21 -16.02 -18.20 17.95
CA ALA A 21 -16.55 -17.40 16.85
C ALA A 21 -18.01 -16.98 17.10
N ARG A 22 -18.85 -17.92 17.55
CA ARG A 22 -20.25 -17.64 17.87
C ARG A 22 -20.41 -16.63 19.00
N SER A 23 -19.61 -16.76 20.06
CA SER A 23 -19.68 -15.87 21.23
C SER A 23 -19.23 -14.44 20.95
N HIS A 24 -18.48 -14.22 19.86
CA HIS A 24 -17.93 -12.91 19.47
C HIS A 24 -18.50 -12.37 18.14
N SER A 25 -19.58 -12.98 17.63
CA SER A 25 -20.22 -12.61 16.35
C SER A 25 -20.85 -11.20 16.32
N SER A 26 -20.93 -10.51 17.46
CA SER A 26 -21.40 -9.12 17.55
C SER A 26 -20.23 -8.12 17.43
N ALA A 27 -19.95 -7.68 16.20
CA ALA A 27 -19.25 -6.47 15.71
C ALA A 27 -17.98 -5.89 16.40
N ASP A 28 -17.56 -6.34 17.57
CA ASP A 28 -16.35 -5.91 18.27
C ASP A 28 -15.79 -7.12 19.03
N GLY A 29 -15.16 -8.05 18.30
CA GLY A 29 -14.33 -9.07 18.93
C GLY A 29 -13.29 -8.39 19.82
N SER A 30 -13.19 -8.82 21.09
CA SER A 30 -12.17 -8.24 21.98
C SER A 30 -10.77 -8.65 21.49
N PRO A 31 -9.72 -7.86 21.75
CA PRO A 31 -8.34 -8.25 21.46
C PRO A 31 -7.95 -9.60 22.07
N ASP A 32 -8.58 -9.99 23.18
CA ASP A 32 -8.37 -11.27 23.85
C ASP A 32 -9.01 -12.42 23.06
N ALA A 33 -10.21 -12.23 22.50
CA ALA A 33 -10.87 -13.23 21.66
C ALA A 33 -10.03 -13.56 20.41
N TYR A 34 -9.51 -12.53 19.72
CA TYR A 34 -8.61 -12.75 18.59
C TYR A 34 -7.37 -13.53 19.00
N ARG A 35 -6.80 -13.25 20.19
CA ARG A 35 -5.62 -13.96 20.69
C ARG A 35 -5.90 -15.44 20.92
N GLU A 36 -7.02 -15.79 21.53
CA GLU A 36 -7.42 -17.17 21.80
C GLU A 36 -7.68 -17.96 20.51
N MET A 37 -8.43 -17.38 19.59
CA MET A 37 -8.68 -17.97 18.28
C MET A 37 -7.39 -18.24 17.51
N TYR A 38 -6.47 -17.28 17.57
CA TYR A 38 -5.16 -17.39 16.98
C TYR A 38 -4.31 -18.49 17.63
N ALA A 39 -4.40 -18.69 18.95
CA ALA A 39 -3.71 -19.78 19.61
C ALA A 39 -4.19 -21.15 19.10
N LEU A 40 -5.49 -21.33 18.90
CA LEU A 40 -6.05 -22.57 18.33
C LEU A 40 -5.53 -22.84 16.91
N LEU A 41 -5.45 -21.80 16.07
CA LEU A 41 -4.88 -21.90 14.72
C LEU A 41 -3.39 -22.27 14.76
N ASP A 42 -2.63 -21.65 15.67
CA ASP A 42 -1.19 -21.91 15.83
C ASP A 42 -0.95 -23.35 16.27
N GLU A 43 -1.73 -23.86 17.23
CA GLU A 43 -1.63 -25.25 17.69
C GLU A 43 -1.94 -26.25 16.58
N GLU A 44 -3.00 -26.02 15.80
CA GLU A 44 -3.37 -26.90 14.68
C GLU A 44 -2.25 -26.97 13.62
N ILE A 45 -1.67 -25.81 13.28
CA ILE A 45 -0.56 -25.75 12.31
C ILE A 45 0.68 -26.42 12.89
N VAL A 46 1.07 -26.13 14.13
CA VAL A 46 2.26 -26.69 14.76
C VAL A 46 2.15 -28.21 14.90
N GLU A 47 1.00 -28.73 15.31
CA GLU A 47 0.76 -30.18 15.40
C GLU A 47 0.84 -30.84 14.02
N SER A 48 0.19 -30.25 13.01
CA SER A 48 0.22 -30.76 11.63
C SER A 48 1.65 -30.77 11.05
N LEU A 49 2.45 -29.73 11.35
CA LEU A 49 3.85 -29.65 10.97
C LEU A 49 4.72 -30.68 11.71
N GLY A 50 4.43 -30.92 13.00
CA GLY A 50 5.09 -31.93 13.82
C GLY A 50 4.83 -33.35 13.33
N ALA A 51 3.61 -33.65 12.88
CA ALA A 51 3.25 -34.93 12.28
C ALA A 51 3.98 -35.19 10.95
N GLY A 52 4.31 -34.13 10.21
CA GLY A 52 5.10 -34.22 8.99
C GLY A 52 4.35 -34.83 7.79
N GLY A 53 5.10 -35.16 6.73
CA GLY A 53 4.54 -35.81 5.53
C GLY A 53 3.44 -34.98 4.85
N LEU A 54 2.32 -35.63 4.53
CA LEU A 54 1.16 -34.98 3.88
C LEU A 54 0.52 -33.90 4.76
N TYR A 55 0.52 -34.09 6.08
CA TYR A 55 -0.05 -33.17 7.06
C TYR A 55 0.72 -31.84 7.14
N ALA A 56 2.01 -31.85 6.82
CA ALA A 56 2.83 -30.64 6.75
C ALA A 56 2.80 -29.95 5.38
N SER A 57 2.03 -30.46 4.41
CA SER A 57 1.96 -29.88 3.07
C SER A 57 1.12 -28.59 3.06
N PRO A 58 1.49 -27.57 2.25
CA PRO A 58 0.70 -26.33 2.17
C PRO A 58 -0.76 -26.57 1.80
N ALA A 59 -1.04 -27.52 0.89
CA ALA A 59 -2.40 -27.83 0.47
C ALA A 59 -3.25 -28.42 1.61
N PHE A 60 -2.68 -29.32 2.42
CA PHE A 60 -3.38 -29.87 3.58
C PHE A 60 -3.65 -28.78 4.64
N LEU A 61 -2.63 -27.95 4.93
CA LEU A 61 -2.79 -26.85 5.89
C LEU A 61 -3.84 -25.85 5.41
N GLN A 62 -3.85 -25.51 4.12
CA GLN A 62 -4.85 -24.62 3.55
C GLN A 62 -6.26 -25.19 3.69
N ASP A 63 -6.49 -26.44 3.28
CA ASP A 63 -7.79 -27.13 3.40
C ASP A 63 -8.30 -27.14 4.85
N ARG A 64 -7.39 -27.37 5.80
CA ARG A 64 -7.71 -27.28 7.23
C ARG A 64 -8.09 -25.87 7.64
N LEU A 65 -7.32 -24.86 7.27
CA LEU A 65 -7.53 -23.47 7.67
C LEU A 65 -8.76 -22.84 7.00
N ASP A 66 -9.14 -23.32 5.81
CA ASP A 66 -10.38 -22.92 5.15
C ASP A 66 -11.60 -23.26 6.03
N ALA A 67 -11.61 -24.44 6.68
CA ALA A 67 -12.67 -24.82 7.61
C ALA A 67 -12.77 -23.90 8.85
N PHE A 68 -11.63 -23.39 9.34
CA PHE A 68 -11.61 -22.37 10.39
C PHE A 68 -12.08 -21.00 9.86
N GLY A 69 -11.68 -20.63 8.64
CA GLY A 69 -12.11 -19.38 8.01
C GLY A 69 -13.62 -19.31 7.78
N GLU A 70 -14.23 -20.41 7.34
CA GLU A 70 -15.69 -20.54 7.18
C GLU A 70 -16.43 -20.33 8.51
N ALA A 71 -15.88 -20.83 9.63
CA ALA A 71 -16.51 -20.73 10.94
C ALA A 71 -16.58 -19.29 11.48
N TRP A 72 -15.69 -18.40 11.04
CA TRP A 72 -15.63 -17.02 11.54
C TRP A 72 -16.36 -16.00 10.64
N GLY A 73 -16.48 -16.27 9.34
CA GLY A 73 -17.25 -15.44 8.41
C GLY A 73 -16.39 -14.51 7.56
N ALA A 74 -16.02 -15.01 6.37
CA ALA A 74 -15.31 -14.29 5.30
C ALA A 74 -13.89 -13.79 5.68
N THR A 75 -13.14 -14.58 6.44
CA THR A 75 -11.72 -14.36 6.66
C THR A 75 -10.89 -14.95 5.54
N THR A 76 -9.80 -14.26 5.21
CA THR A 76 -8.83 -14.78 4.24
C THR A 76 -7.65 -15.31 5.02
N VAL A 77 -7.43 -16.62 4.92
CA VAL A 77 -6.23 -17.28 5.40
C VAL A 77 -5.52 -17.84 4.18
N ASP A 78 -4.26 -17.50 4.00
CA ASP A 78 -3.41 -18.05 2.93
C ASP A 78 -2.13 -18.58 3.53
N VAL A 79 -1.76 -19.82 3.18
CA VAL A 79 -0.54 -20.46 3.64
C VAL A 79 0.34 -20.87 2.48
N LEU A 80 1.60 -20.45 2.54
CA LEU A 80 2.61 -20.80 1.57
C LEU A 80 3.88 -21.34 2.23
N ARG A 81 4.66 -22.07 1.43
CA ARG A 81 5.99 -22.54 1.81
C ARG A 81 7.05 -21.62 1.24
N VAL A 82 7.98 -21.18 2.10
CA VAL A 82 9.14 -20.36 1.72
C VAL A 82 10.40 -21.06 2.21
N GLY A 83 11.05 -21.83 1.32
CA GLY A 83 12.14 -22.71 1.70
C GLY A 83 11.70 -23.72 2.76
N ARG A 84 12.28 -23.62 3.97
CA ARG A 84 11.94 -24.47 5.13
C ARG A 84 10.86 -23.87 6.05
N LEU A 85 10.38 -22.67 5.74
CA LEU A 85 9.36 -21.97 6.51
C LEU A 85 7.97 -22.24 5.94
N VAL A 86 6.99 -22.24 6.82
CA VAL A 86 5.58 -22.11 6.46
C VAL A 86 5.11 -20.74 6.93
N VAL A 87 4.51 -19.97 6.04
CA VAL A 87 4.08 -18.60 6.32
C VAL A 87 2.58 -18.52 6.08
N GLY A 88 1.84 -18.10 7.10
CA GLY A 88 0.41 -17.82 6.97
C GLY A 88 0.13 -16.33 7.01
N ALA A 89 -0.70 -15.85 6.09
CA ALA A 89 -1.28 -14.51 6.08
C ALA A 89 -2.72 -14.62 6.58
N PHE A 90 -3.02 -14.00 7.72
CA PHE A 90 -4.30 -14.11 8.40
C PHE A 90 -4.99 -12.75 8.41
N GLN A 91 -6.13 -12.67 7.75
CA GLN A 91 -7.06 -11.56 7.85
C GLN A 91 -8.27 -12.01 8.66
N MET A 92 -8.35 -11.60 9.93
CA MET A 92 -9.46 -11.96 10.83
C MET A 92 -10.58 -10.92 10.82
N SER A 93 -10.25 -9.63 10.68
CA SER A 93 -11.23 -8.56 10.55
C SER A 93 -10.64 -7.35 9.86
N ASP A 94 -11.48 -6.37 9.53
CA ASP A 94 -11.02 -5.07 9.03
C ASP A 94 -10.61 -4.11 10.16
N VAL A 95 -10.65 -4.56 11.43
CA VAL A 95 -10.21 -3.77 12.58
C VAL A 95 -8.69 -3.62 12.54
N PRO A 96 -8.14 -2.40 12.73
CA PRO A 96 -6.70 -2.19 12.82
C PRO A 96 -6.05 -3.11 13.86
N GLY A 97 -4.96 -3.78 13.46
CA GLY A 97 -4.18 -4.66 14.34
C GLY A 97 -4.69 -6.11 14.46
N ALA A 98 -5.87 -6.43 13.93
CA ALA A 98 -6.40 -7.79 13.95
C ALA A 98 -5.70 -8.75 12.95
N ASN A 99 -5.05 -8.20 11.92
CA ASN A 99 -4.42 -8.99 10.86
C ASN A 99 -2.97 -9.32 11.18
N THR A 100 -2.55 -10.54 10.86
CA THR A 100 -1.22 -11.02 11.20
C THR A 100 -0.57 -11.81 10.07
N VAL A 101 0.76 -11.80 10.03
CA VAL A 101 1.56 -12.79 9.31
C VAL A 101 2.30 -13.61 10.34
N ARG A 102 2.14 -14.93 10.26
CA ARG A 102 2.70 -15.88 11.22
C ARG A 102 3.65 -16.81 10.52
N VAL A 103 4.81 -17.03 11.14
CA VAL A 103 5.89 -17.79 10.53
C VAL A 103 6.19 -19.00 11.38
N TYR A 104 6.03 -20.17 10.79
CA TYR A 104 6.28 -21.46 11.41
C TYR A 104 7.54 -22.10 10.81
N GLY A 105 8.22 -22.87 11.63
CA GLY A 105 9.41 -23.61 11.24
C GLY A 105 9.86 -24.53 12.36
N LYS A 106 11.16 -24.80 12.41
CA LYS A 106 11.75 -25.62 13.48
C LYS A 106 12.47 -24.75 14.50
N LEU A 107 12.14 -24.91 15.77
CA LEU A 107 12.87 -24.35 16.91
C LEU A 107 13.42 -25.51 17.73
N ALA A 108 14.74 -25.56 17.93
CA ALA A 108 15.41 -26.69 18.58
C ALA A 108 15.06 -28.08 17.99
N GLY A 109 14.69 -28.13 16.70
CA GLY A 109 14.34 -29.35 15.98
C GLY A 109 12.85 -29.69 15.92
N GLU A 110 12.03 -29.05 16.75
CA GLU A 110 10.58 -29.27 16.84
C GLU A 110 9.80 -28.20 16.07
N ALA A 111 8.62 -28.56 15.55
CA ALA A 111 7.74 -27.60 14.89
C ALA A 111 7.29 -26.52 15.90
N ALA A 112 7.38 -25.26 15.50
CA ALA A 112 7.02 -24.14 16.35
C ALA A 112 6.61 -22.91 15.53
N LEU A 113 5.83 -22.03 16.16
CA LEU A 113 5.65 -20.65 15.73
C LEU A 113 6.94 -19.87 16.06
N LEU A 114 7.63 -19.38 15.02
CA LEU A 114 8.89 -18.63 15.16
C LEU A 114 8.66 -17.14 15.39
N THR A 115 7.64 -16.56 14.76
CA THR A 115 7.26 -15.16 14.97
C THR A 115 5.83 -14.87 14.55
N THR A 116 5.29 -13.81 15.12
CA THR A 116 4.04 -13.16 14.68
C THR A 116 4.35 -11.71 14.34
N LEU A 117 3.99 -11.32 13.12
CA LEU A 117 4.06 -9.95 12.63
C LEU A 117 2.63 -9.41 12.61
N SER A 118 2.40 -8.27 13.23
CA SER A 118 1.13 -7.53 13.16
C SER A 118 1.40 -6.13 12.65
N ARG A 119 0.62 -5.68 11.67
CA ARG A 119 0.63 -4.34 11.09
C ARG A 119 -0.80 -3.94 10.75
N GLU A 120 -0.99 -2.65 10.51
CA GLU A 120 -2.21 -2.17 9.87
C GLU A 120 -2.27 -2.61 8.41
N GLY A 121 -3.48 -2.92 7.94
CA GLY A 121 -3.74 -3.38 6.58
C GLY A 121 -3.96 -4.89 6.46
N ARG A 122 -4.40 -5.31 5.27
CA ARG A 122 -4.62 -6.71 4.89
C ARG A 122 -3.30 -7.30 4.38
N PRO A 123 -2.80 -8.40 4.97
CA PRO A 123 -1.55 -9.00 4.56
C PRO A 123 -1.70 -9.82 3.27
N THR A 124 -0.70 -9.76 2.41
CA THR A 124 -0.49 -10.70 1.31
C THR A 124 0.99 -11.06 1.28
N VAL A 125 1.29 -12.35 1.21
CA VAL A 125 2.67 -12.84 1.27
C VAL A 125 3.10 -13.33 -0.11
N TYR A 126 4.30 -12.91 -0.50
CA TYR A 126 4.91 -13.26 -1.77
C TYR A 126 6.23 -14.00 -1.53
N PRO A 127 6.43 -15.19 -2.11
CA PRO A 127 7.72 -15.84 -2.13
C PRO A 127 8.77 -14.91 -2.75
N TRP A 128 9.99 -14.95 -2.21
CA TRP A 128 11.09 -14.14 -2.71
C TRP A 128 12.34 -15.01 -2.91
N ALA A 129 13.25 -14.60 -3.79
CA ALA A 129 14.50 -15.30 -4.00
C ALA A 129 15.27 -15.44 -2.67
N PRO A 130 15.99 -16.55 -2.38
CA PRO A 130 16.72 -16.69 -1.13
C PRO A 130 17.73 -15.55 -0.89
N GLY A 131 17.92 -15.19 0.39
CA GLY A 131 18.90 -14.19 0.80
C GLY A 131 20.34 -14.74 0.83
N PRO A 132 21.30 -13.92 1.29
CA PRO A 132 22.68 -14.35 1.49
C PRO A 132 22.76 -15.65 2.31
N GLY A 133 23.60 -16.59 1.87
CA GLY A 133 23.72 -17.91 2.52
C GLY A 133 22.52 -18.85 2.31
N GLY A 134 21.63 -18.55 1.35
CA GLY A 134 20.45 -19.36 1.06
C GLY A 134 19.32 -19.20 2.07
N ALA A 135 19.37 -18.15 2.90
CA ALA A 135 18.34 -17.88 3.91
C ALA A 135 16.96 -17.72 3.26
N ALA A 136 15.95 -18.41 3.79
CA ALA A 136 14.57 -18.22 3.36
C ALA A 136 14.15 -16.76 3.58
N GLN A 137 13.52 -16.15 2.58
CA GLN A 137 12.98 -14.79 2.68
C GLN A 137 11.72 -14.64 1.82
N PHE A 138 10.87 -13.71 2.22
CA PHE A 138 9.60 -13.41 1.57
C PHE A 138 9.23 -11.94 1.78
N VAL A 139 8.36 -11.43 0.92
CA VAL A 139 7.82 -10.08 1.02
C VAL A 139 6.40 -10.16 1.55
N THR A 140 6.06 -9.35 2.53
CA THR A 140 4.68 -9.13 2.95
C THR A 140 4.24 -7.76 2.50
N ALA A 141 3.14 -7.69 1.75
CA ALA A 141 2.40 -6.47 1.51
C ALA A 141 1.29 -6.34 2.55
N TRP A 142 1.15 -5.16 3.13
CA TRP A 142 0.07 -4.79 4.04
C TRP A 142 -0.72 -3.67 3.39
N GLU A 143 -1.89 -4.02 2.84
CA GLU A 143 -2.76 -3.09 2.12
C GLU A 143 -3.77 -2.45 3.05
N GLY A 144 -3.67 -1.14 3.25
CA GLY A 144 -4.65 -0.35 3.98
C GLY A 144 -6.00 -0.28 3.25
N PRO A 145 -7.02 0.30 3.90
CA PRO A 145 -8.33 0.49 3.30
C PRO A 145 -8.23 1.37 2.04
N ALA A 146 -9.12 1.12 1.07
CA ALA A 146 -9.21 1.94 -0.12
C ALA A 146 -9.67 3.36 0.27
N THR A 147 -8.98 4.40 -0.18
CA THR A 147 -9.31 5.80 0.18
C THR A 147 -10.42 6.42 -0.70
N GLY A 148 -11.13 5.59 -1.48
CA GLY A 148 -12.08 6.06 -2.50
C GLY A 148 -11.44 6.72 -3.74
N GLN A 149 -10.12 6.94 -3.74
CA GLN A 149 -9.40 7.70 -4.77
C GLN A 149 -8.40 6.85 -5.57
N ALA A 150 -8.65 5.54 -5.70
CA ALA A 150 -7.75 4.55 -6.33
C ALA A 150 -6.33 4.41 -5.71
N PHE A 151 -5.99 5.22 -4.70
CA PHE A 151 -4.81 5.04 -3.85
C PHE A 151 -5.19 4.31 -2.55
N ARG A 152 -4.20 3.67 -1.92
CA ARG A 152 -4.34 3.04 -0.61
C ARG A 152 -3.02 3.13 0.15
N PRO A 153 -3.05 3.20 1.49
CA PRO A 153 -1.84 2.99 2.28
C PRO A 153 -1.25 1.63 1.95
N LEU A 154 0.06 1.57 1.72
CA LEU A 154 0.78 0.33 1.45
C LEU A 154 2.04 0.30 2.29
N ARG A 155 2.23 -0.81 3.01
CA ARG A 155 3.51 -1.15 3.62
C ARG A 155 4.04 -2.43 3.01
N LEU A 156 5.31 -2.46 2.64
CA LEU A 156 5.99 -3.69 2.24
C LEU A 156 7.12 -3.96 3.23
N ASP A 157 7.14 -5.17 3.78
CA ASP A 157 8.24 -5.66 4.62
C ASP A 157 8.94 -6.80 3.86
N LEU A 158 10.29 -6.80 3.81
CA LEU A 158 11.08 -7.99 3.46
C LEU A 158 11.47 -8.70 4.75
N ILE A 159 11.03 -9.95 4.89
CA ILE A 159 11.30 -10.79 6.06
C ILE A 159 12.33 -11.84 5.67
N ARG A 160 13.34 -12.05 6.51
CA ARG A 160 14.42 -13.02 6.29
C ARG A 160 14.64 -13.89 7.52
N GLN A 161 14.93 -15.16 7.28
CA GLN A 161 15.42 -16.08 8.31
C GLN A 161 16.82 -15.71 8.80
N GLN A 162 16.99 -15.71 10.12
CA GLN A 162 18.29 -15.53 10.77
C GLN A 162 18.42 -16.53 11.92
N GLY A 163 19.29 -17.52 11.75
CA GLY A 163 19.36 -18.67 12.65
C GLY A 163 18.04 -19.45 12.65
N ASP A 164 17.50 -19.69 13.84
CA ASP A 164 16.19 -20.34 14.03
C ASP A 164 15.02 -19.35 13.99
N GLY A 165 15.28 -18.05 14.03
CA GLY A 165 14.26 -17.00 13.98
C GLY A 165 14.10 -16.36 12.62
N VAL A 166 13.20 -15.38 12.53
CA VAL A 166 13.01 -14.52 11.36
C VAL A 166 12.94 -13.06 11.80
N ARG A 167 13.35 -12.14 10.93
CA ARG A 167 13.29 -10.70 11.19
C ARG A 167 12.92 -9.92 9.93
N VAL A 168 12.30 -8.76 10.13
CA VAL A 168 12.17 -7.76 9.06
C VAL A 168 13.56 -7.18 8.80
N VAL A 169 14.04 -7.27 7.55
CA VAL A 169 15.36 -6.77 7.13
C VAL A 169 15.28 -5.52 6.26
N TRP A 170 14.08 -5.16 5.80
CA TRP A 170 13.79 -3.93 5.07
C TRP A 170 12.29 -3.63 5.15
N SER A 171 11.92 -2.36 5.20
CA SER A 171 10.53 -1.89 5.14
C SER A 171 10.41 -0.67 4.23
N THR A 172 9.26 -0.49 3.56
CA THR A 172 8.97 0.77 2.85
C THR A 172 8.97 1.98 3.77
N THR A 173 8.76 1.80 5.08
CA THR A 173 8.86 2.90 6.08
C THR A 173 10.27 3.50 6.16
N ASP A 174 11.30 2.74 5.78
CA ASP A 174 12.68 3.22 5.77
C ASP A 174 12.91 4.23 4.62
N VAL A 175 12.03 4.19 3.61
CA VAL A 175 12.10 5.00 2.38
C VAL A 175 11.01 6.08 2.36
N PHE A 176 9.85 5.77 2.94
CA PHE A 176 8.66 6.61 3.02
C PHE A 176 8.22 6.72 4.49
N PRO A 177 8.93 7.52 5.31
CA PRO A 177 8.67 7.60 6.75
C PRO A 177 7.29 8.15 7.08
N ASP A 178 6.74 9.01 6.22
CA ASP A 178 5.39 9.59 6.35
C ASP A 178 4.28 8.68 5.83
N GLY A 179 4.63 7.46 5.40
CA GLY A 179 3.71 6.50 4.79
C GLY A 179 3.75 6.54 3.26
N LEU A 180 3.32 5.44 2.65
CA LEU A 180 3.31 5.23 1.21
C LEU A 180 1.87 5.07 0.72
N MET A 181 1.41 6.02 -0.09
CA MET A 181 0.09 5.98 -0.74
C MET A 181 0.24 5.40 -2.15
N ALA A 182 0.06 4.08 -2.26
CA ALA A 182 0.23 3.36 -3.53
C ALA A 182 -1.06 3.34 -4.34
N ARG A 183 -0.94 3.59 -5.65
CA ARG A 183 -2.00 3.34 -6.63
C ARG A 183 -2.03 1.88 -7.04
N ALA A 184 -0.85 1.31 -7.23
CA ALA A 184 -0.66 -0.06 -7.63
C ALA A 184 0.71 -0.54 -7.19
N TYR A 185 0.84 -1.84 -6.93
CA TYR A 185 2.11 -2.49 -6.74
C TYR A 185 2.09 -3.87 -7.42
N ALA A 186 3.28 -4.39 -7.72
CA ALA A 186 3.44 -5.74 -8.22
C ALA A 186 4.71 -6.34 -7.64
N VAL A 187 4.59 -7.56 -7.10
CA VAL A 187 5.72 -8.36 -6.63
C VAL A 187 5.90 -9.52 -7.60
N ARG A 188 7.05 -9.60 -8.26
CA ARG A 188 7.35 -10.64 -9.25
C ARG A 188 8.80 -11.05 -9.17
N GLY A 189 9.05 -12.33 -8.87
CA GLY A 189 10.41 -12.85 -8.76
C GLY A 189 11.21 -12.13 -7.68
N ASP A 190 12.24 -11.40 -8.10
CA ASP A 190 13.13 -10.58 -7.27
C ASP A 190 12.91 -9.07 -7.46
N GLU A 191 11.73 -8.69 -7.98
CA GLU A 191 11.36 -7.30 -8.24
C GLU A 191 10.04 -6.90 -7.56
N ILE A 192 10.06 -5.74 -6.90
CA ILE A 192 8.86 -5.04 -6.44
C ILE A 192 8.75 -3.75 -7.24
N ARG A 193 7.64 -3.57 -7.95
CA ARG A 193 7.30 -2.30 -8.58
C ARG A 193 6.19 -1.63 -7.78
N VAL A 194 6.36 -0.34 -7.48
CA VAL A 194 5.37 0.44 -6.74
C VAL A 194 5.09 1.73 -7.50
N ARG A 195 3.83 1.95 -7.84
CA ARG A 195 3.32 3.21 -8.40
C ARG A 195 2.55 3.94 -7.31
N TYR A 196 2.95 5.17 -7.00
CA TYR A 196 2.48 5.88 -5.82
C TYR A 196 2.31 7.39 -6.07
N GLU A 197 1.49 8.00 -5.22
CA GLU A 197 1.20 9.43 -5.25
C GLU A 197 2.41 10.26 -4.79
N LEU A 198 2.61 11.41 -5.42
CA LEU A 198 3.58 12.40 -4.96
C LEU A 198 2.86 13.62 -4.39
N HIS A 199 3.23 14.04 -3.18
CA HIS A 199 2.80 15.32 -2.63
C HIS A 199 3.81 16.41 -3.02
N TYR A 200 3.39 17.36 -3.87
CA TYR A 200 4.18 18.49 -4.33
C TYR A 200 3.33 19.76 -4.35
N PRO A 201 3.94 20.97 -4.41
CA PRO A 201 3.17 22.21 -4.48
C PRO A 201 2.16 22.21 -5.63
N GLY A 202 0.88 22.42 -5.30
CA GLY A 202 -0.22 22.41 -6.26
C GLY A 202 -0.85 21.04 -6.53
N TRP A 203 -0.42 19.99 -5.85
CA TRP A 203 -1.17 18.74 -5.77
C TRP A 203 -2.51 18.95 -5.03
N THR A 204 -3.56 18.27 -5.49
CA THR A 204 -4.90 18.34 -4.89
C THR A 204 -5.43 16.92 -4.64
N PRO A 205 -5.75 16.52 -3.40
CA PRO A 205 -6.22 15.16 -3.12
C PRO A 205 -7.43 14.77 -3.99
N GLY A 206 -7.41 13.57 -4.56
CA GLY A 206 -8.53 12.99 -5.31
C GLY A 206 -8.65 13.40 -6.78
N CYS A 207 -7.81 14.31 -7.28
CA CYS A 207 -7.82 14.68 -8.69
C CYS A 207 -7.05 13.65 -9.55
N GLU A 208 -7.65 13.28 -10.68
CA GLU A 208 -6.99 12.44 -11.68
C GLU A 208 -5.90 13.21 -12.45
N GLY A 209 -5.06 12.48 -13.20
CA GLY A 209 -4.06 13.09 -14.09
C GLY A 209 -2.87 13.75 -13.39
N GLN A 210 -2.81 13.69 -12.05
CA GLN A 210 -1.69 14.24 -11.29
C GLN A 210 -0.40 13.44 -11.45
N THR A 211 0.72 14.10 -11.15
CA THR A 211 2.06 13.47 -11.20
C THR A 211 2.16 12.34 -10.18
N GLU A 212 2.60 11.18 -10.66
CA GLU A 212 2.85 9.99 -9.88
C GLU A 212 4.28 9.51 -10.13
N SER A 213 4.82 8.76 -9.19
CA SER A 213 6.10 8.08 -9.37
C SER A 213 5.90 6.58 -9.41
N GLU A 214 6.69 5.92 -10.24
CA GLU A 214 6.85 4.48 -10.22
C GLU A 214 8.30 4.15 -9.88
N ASP A 215 8.50 3.38 -8.82
CA ASP A 215 9.80 2.91 -8.38
C ASP A 215 9.92 1.39 -8.45
N LEU A 216 11.16 0.95 -8.59
CA LEU A 216 11.53 -0.46 -8.64
C LEU A 216 12.46 -0.78 -7.47
N PHE A 217 12.12 -1.78 -6.67
CA PHE A 217 12.97 -2.32 -5.63
C PHE A 217 13.48 -3.70 -6.06
N ARG A 218 14.79 -3.91 -5.94
CA ARG A 218 15.44 -5.20 -6.19
C ARG A 218 16.47 -5.48 -5.13
N ALA A 219 16.76 -6.75 -4.89
CA ALA A 219 17.84 -7.12 -3.98
C ALA A 219 19.19 -6.71 -4.58
N SER A 220 20.04 -6.08 -3.77
CA SER A 220 21.46 -5.90 -4.10
C SER A 220 22.13 -7.28 -4.17
N PRO A 221 22.87 -7.61 -5.24
CA PRO A 221 23.61 -8.85 -5.32
C PRO A 221 24.65 -9.01 -4.19
N GLU A 222 25.20 -7.91 -3.69
CA GLU A 222 26.27 -7.91 -2.69
C GLU A 222 25.76 -8.09 -1.27
N THR A 223 24.70 -7.38 -0.91
CA THR A 223 24.19 -7.33 0.47
C THR A 223 22.88 -8.08 0.68
N GLY A 224 22.19 -8.42 -0.42
CA GLY A 224 20.83 -8.93 -0.40
C GLY A 224 19.79 -7.93 0.13
N ALA A 225 20.16 -6.68 0.40
CA ALA A 225 19.22 -5.63 0.84
C ALA A 225 18.41 -5.12 -0.34
N LEU A 226 17.15 -4.74 -0.13
CA LEU A 226 16.37 -4.10 -1.19
C LEU A 226 16.90 -2.69 -1.45
N VAL A 227 17.26 -2.43 -2.70
CA VAL A 227 17.71 -1.13 -3.17
C VAL A 227 16.62 -0.55 -4.05
N ARG A 228 16.28 0.72 -3.77
CA ARG A 228 15.39 1.50 -4.60
C ARG A 228 16.12 1.98 -5.85
N LYS A 229 15.59 1.63 -7.01
CA LYS A 229 15.92 2.25 -8.28
C LYS A 229 14.74 3.14 -8.67
N SER A 230 14.96 4.45 -8.66
CA SER A 230 13.97 5.41 -9.13
C SER A 230 13.58 5.03 -10.56
N GLY A 231 12.28 4.82 -10.78
CA GLY A 231 11.77 4.44 -12.08
C GLY A 231 11.31 5.66 -12.88
N ARG A 232 10.07 5.63 -13.34
CA ARG A 232 9.49 6.64 -14.24
C ARG A 232 8.52 7.55 -13.48
N GLN A 233 8.52 8.84 -13.82
CA GLN A 233 7.40 9.73 -13.49
C GLN A 233 6.28 9.60 -14.51
N LEU A 234 5.06 9.41 -14.03
CA LEU A 234 3.84 9.49 -14.83
C LEU A 234 3.22 10.86 -14.64
N ASN A 235 2.66 11.43 -15.70
CA ASN A 235 2.09 12.77 -15.70
C ASN A 235 3.04 13.84 -15.14
N GLY A 236 4.35 13.74 -15.43
CA GLY A 236 5.35 14.73 -14.97
C GLY A 236 5.04 16.15 -15.41
N TRP A 237 4.28 16.28 -16.51
CA TRP A 237 3.75 17.55 -17.01
C TRP A 237 2.94 18.32 -15.95
N HIS A 238 2.24 17.65 -15.04
CA HIS A 238 1.38 18.30 -14.05
C HIS A 238 2.21 19.02 -12.98
N ARG A 239 3.26 18.38 -12.46
CA ARG A 239 4.21 19.03 -11.55
C ARG A 239 4.92 20.22 -12.22
N GLU A 240 5.30 20.09 -13.49
CA GLU A 240 5.86 21.21 -14.28
C GLU A 240 4.85 22.36 -14.42
N LEU A 241 3.59 22.05 -14.72
CA LEU A 241 2.50 23.02 -14.81
C LEU A 241 2.30 23.73 -13.47
N ARG A 242 2.15 22.99 -12.36
CA ARG A 242 1.92 23.58 -11.03
C ARG A 242 3.09 24.44 -10.57
N ALA A 243 4.32 24.10 -10.93
CA ALA A 243 5.48 24.97 -10.72
C ALA A 243 5.35 26.29 -11.50
N THR A 244 4.92 26.22 -12.76
CA THR A 244 4.67 27.42 -13.60
C THR A 244 3.52 28.28 -13.07
N VAL A 245 2.44 27.64 -12.59
CA VAL A 245 1.29 28.30 -11.96
C VAL A 245 1.73 29.04 -10.69
N ALA A 246 2.52 28.39 -9.84
CA ALA A 246 3.06 29.02 -8.64
C ALA A 246 3.95 30.23 -8.98
N GLU A 247 4.79 30.12 -10.02
CA GLU A 247 5.62 31.21 -10.51
C GLU A 247 4.79 32.40 -11.02
N LEU A 248 3.69 32.13 -11.74
CA LEU A 248 2.75 33.16 -12.19
C LEU A 248 2.15 33.92 -11.01
N PHE A 249 1.62 33.22 -10.01
CA PHE A 249 1.03 33.86 -8.83
C PHE A 249 2.07 34.65 -8.01
N ALA A 250 3.28 34.14 -7.89
CA ALA A 250 4.37 34.86 -7.24
C ALA A 250 4.72 36.15 -8.00
N ALA A 251 4.82 36.11 -9.33
CA ALA A 251 5.10 37.28 -10.16
C ALA A 251 3.98 38.33 -10.12
N LEU A 252 2.71 37.90 -10.07
CA LEU A 252 1.57 38.80 -9.86
C LEU A 252 1.64 39.48 -8.49
N ALA A 253 1.95 38.73 -7.43
CA ALA A 253 2.04 39.25 -6.08
C ALA A 253 3.20 40.25 -5.91
N SER A 254 4.35 40.01 -6.55
CA SER A 254 5.53 40.89 -6.51
C SER A 254 5.53 42.00 -7.55
N LYS A 255 4.56 42.01 -8.49
CA LYS A 255 4.51 42.90 -9.67
C LYS A 255 5.78 42.78 -10.54
N ASP A 256 6.32 41.58 -10.68
CA ASP A 256 7.48 41.30 -11.54
C ASP A 256 7.07 41.21 -13.01
N GLU A 257 7.15 42.34 -13.72
CA GLU A 257 6.79 42.42 -15.14
C GLU A 257 7.64 41.53 -16.04
N ALA A 258 8.92 41.29 -15.70
CA ALA A 258 9.81 40.48 -16.52
C ALA A 258 9.41 39.00 -16.48
N SER A 259 9.10 38.48 -15.29
CA SER A 259 8.57 37.13 -15.13
C SER A 259 7.19 36.99 -15.74
N LEU A 260 6.31 37.97 -15.59
CA LEU A 260 4.98 37.97 -16.23
C LEU A 260 5.08 37.94 -17.76
N ALA A 261 5.98 38.73 -18.37
CA ALA A 261 6.20 38.73 -19.82
C ALA A 261 6.69 37.36 -20.35
N ARG A 262 7.50 36.64 -19.55
CA ARG A 262 7.99 35.29 -19.88
C ARG A 262 6.89 34.22 -19.78
N LEU A 263 6.06 34.29 -18.73
CA LEU A 263 5.01 33.31 -18.44
C LEU A 263 3.75 33.52 -19.29
N VAL A 264 3.49 34.76 -19.68
CA VAL A 264 2.30 35.17 -20.43
C VAL A 264 2.75 36.01 -21.63
N PRO A 265 3.21 35.42 -22.76
CA PRO A 265 3.80 36.19 -23.86
C PRO A 265 2.85 37.18 -24.53
N ASP A 266 1.54 36.87 -24.55
CA ASP A 266 0.52 37.76 -25.11
C ASP A 266 0.29 38.97 -24.18
N ALA A 267 0.60 40.16 -24.69
CA ALA A 267 0.43 41.42 -23.97
C ALA A 267 -1.03 41.76 -23.65
N GLN A 268 -1.98 41.32 -24.48
CA GLN A 268 -3.41 41.53 -24.24
C GLN A 268 -3.90 40.66 -23.08
N VAL A 269 -3.46 39.40 -23.02
CA VAL A 269 -3.75 38.51 -21.88
C VAL A 269 -3.16 39.09 -20.60
N ARG A 270 -1.88 39.54 -20.62
CA ARG A 270 -1.25 40.16 -19.44
C ARG A 270 -2.02 41.36 -18.90
N ARG A 271 -2.46 42.26 -19.78
CA ARG A 271 -3.20 43.47 -19.37
C ARG A 271 -4.56 43.17 -18.72
N ARG A 272 -5.13 42.00 -18.99
CA ARG A 272 -6.44 41.58 -18.46
C ARG A 272 -6.35 40.82 -17.14
N LEU A 273 -5.15 40.44 -16.69
CA LEU A 273 -4.99 39.70 -15.43
C LEU A 273 -5.26 40.61 -14.23
N PRO A 274 -6.21 40.26 -13.35
CA PRO A 274 -6.42 40.98 -12.10
C PRO A 274 -5.19 40.86 -11.20
N SER A 275 -4.81 41.94 -10.53
CA SER A 275 -3.75 41.92 -9.51
C SER A 275 -4.16 41.15 -8.24
N THR A 276 -5.47 40.96 -8.05
CA THR A 276 -6.09 40.23 -6.94
C THR A 276 -6.24 38.73 -7.20
N LEU A 277 -5.78 38.22 -8.35
CA LEU A 277 -5.91 36.80 -8.71
C LEU A 277 -5.20 35.90 -7.66
N ARG A 278 -5.87 34.81 -7.27
CA ARG A 278 -5.40 33.81 -6.30
C ARG A 278 -5.64 32.39 -6.80
N PRO A 279 -4.79 31.41 -6.45
CA PRO A 279 -5.01 30.01 -6.80
C PRO A 279 -6.22 29.46 -6.06
N GLU A 280 -7.01 28.61 -6.74
CA GLU A 280 -8.04 27.78 -6.10
C GLU A 280 -7.58 26.33 -5.93
N THR A 281 -8.15 25.66 -4.93
CA THR A 281 -7.96 24.24 -4.69
C THR A 281 -9.01 23.45 -5.47
N ALA A 282 -8.74 23.22 -6.75
CA ALA A 282 -9.61 22.45 -7.64
C ALA A 282 -8.78 21.53 -8.54
N CYS A 283 -9.44 20.53 -9.15
CA CYS A 283 -8.80 19.67 -10.13
C CYS A 283 -8.51 20.43 -11.42
N ASP A 284 -7.30 20.26 -11.94
CA ASP A 284 -6.91 20.84 -13.23
C ASP A 284 -7.61 20.08 -14.37
N ALA A 285 -8.16 20.81 -15.34
CA ALA A 285 -8.86 20.25 -16.49
C ALA A 285 -7.92 20.17 -17.69
N ALA A 286 -7.41 18.97 -17.97
CA ALA A 286 -6.48 18.73 -19.08
C ALA A 286 -7.21 18.31 -20.36
N ASP A 287 -6.88 18.96 -21.48
CA ASP A 287 -7.39 18.55 -22.80
C ASP A 287 -6.48 17.47 -23.41
N GLY A 288 -7.05 16.28 -23.61
CA GLY A 288 -6.39 15.17 -24.33
C GLY A 288 -5.89 14.03 -23.45
N GLY A 289 -4.93 13.25 -23.97
CA GLY A 289 -4.40 12.03 -23.34
C GLY A 289 -3.23 12.28 -22.36
N ALA A 290 -2.36 11.29 -22.20
CA ALA A 290 -1.28 11.28 -21.19
C ALA A 290 -0.28 12.45 -21.23
N GLU A 291 -0.21 13.19 -22.34
CA GLU A 291 0.60 14.40 -22.50
C GLU A 291 -0.27 15.55 -23.04
N PRO A 292 -1.04 16.23 -22.16
CA PRO A 292 -1.91 17.31 -22.59
C PRO A 292 -1.07 18.50 -23.07
N ARG A 293 -1.58 19.18 -24.09
CA ARG A 293 -1.01 20.45 -24.59
C ARG A 293 -1.68 21.68 -24.01
N THR A 294 -2.90 21.51 -23.51
CA THR A 294 -3.70 22.58 -22.95
C THR A 294 -4.28 22.08 -21.63
N VAL A 295 -4.17 22.90 -20.59
CA VAL A 295 -4.71 22.60 -19.26
C VAL A 295 -5.32 23.87 -18.68
N SER A 296 -6.54 23.77 -18.17
CA SER A 296 -7.21 24.84 -17.46
C SER A 296 -7.08 24.67 -15.95
N VAL A 297 -6.68 25.74 -15.28
CA VAL A 297 -6.45 25.82 -13.84
C VAL A 297 -7.41 26.83 -13.25
N ALA A 298 -8.07 26.48 -12.14
CA ALA A 298 -8.99 27.37 -11.45
C ALA A 298 -8.26 28.44 -10.64
N ALA A 299 -8.83 29.64 -10.60
CA ALA A 299 -8.36 30.77 -9.82
C ALA A 299 -9.56 31.62 -9.38
N THR A 300 -9.36 32.48 -8.38
CA THR A 300 -10.36 33.48 -7.98
C THR A 300 -9.77 34.88 -8.15
N ALA A 301 -10.57 35.84 -8.60
CA ALA A 301 -10.28 37.26 -8.42
C ALA A 301 -11.54 37.98 -7.99
N GLU A 302 -11.43 38.85 -6.98
CA GLU A 302 -12.56 39.65 -6.47
C GLU A 302 -13.80 38.80 -6.10
N HIS A 303 -13.58 37.58 -5.61
CA HIS A 303 -14.61 36.58 -5.27
C HIS A 303 -15.37 35.99 -6.48
N ALA A 304 -14.93 36.29 -7.71
CA ALA A 304 -15.44 35.66 -8.92
C ALA A 304 -14.49 34.52 -9.36
N PRO A 305 -15.03 33.39 -9.86
CA PRO A 305 -14.23 32.30 -10.41
C PRO A 305 -13.60 32.69 -11.74
N TRP A 306 -12.37 32.24 -11.96
CA TRP A 306 -11.58 32.45 -13.18
C TRP A 306 -11.00 31.13 -13.68
N ALA A 307 -10.95 31.00 -15.00
CA ALA A 307 -10.26 29.92 -15.67
C ALA A 307 -8.96 30.46 -16.29
N LEU A 308 -7.84 29.82 -15.94
CA LEU A 308 -6.51 30.11 -16.49
C LEU A 308 -6.10 28.97 -17.40
N THR A 309 -6.06 29.21 -18.71
CA THR A 309 -5.70 28.19 -19.69
C THR A 309 -4.22 28.28 -20.02
N PHE A 310 -3.48 27.26 -19.63
CA PHE A 310 -2.07 27.09 -19.93
C PHE A 310 -1.89 26.24 -21.17
N GLN A 311 -0.96 26.64 -22.02
CA GLN A 311 -0.58 25.90 -23.22
C GLN A 311 0.91 25.54 -23.17
N ARG A 312 1.22 24.31 -23.58
CA ARG A 312 2.58 23.80 -23.68
C ARG A 312 3.21 24.23 -25.00
N GLY A 313 4.21 25.10 -24.94
CA GLY A 313 5.03 25.54 -26.07
C GLY A 313 6.43 24.93 -25.98
N GLY A 314 6.66 23.81 -26.67
CA GLY A 314 7.90 23.03 -26.50
C GLY A 314 7.96 22.41 -25.10
N ALA A 315 9.04 22.66 -24.36
CA ALA A 315 9.23 22.11 -23.01
C ALA A 315 8.65 22.99 -21.88
N ARG A 316 7.93 24.08 -22.19
CA ARG A 316 7.46 25.04 -21.16
C ARG A 316 5.96 25.29 -21.24
N TRP A 317 5.36 25.47 -20.08
CA TRP A 317 3.99 25.96 -19.94
C TRP A 317 3.96 27.49 -19.99
N ARG A 318 2.92 28.03 -20.62
CA ARG A 318 2.67 29.46 -20.69
C ARG A 318 1.18 29.72 -20.59
N LEU A 319 0.79 30.82 -19.97
CA LEU A 319 -0.61 31.23 -19.95
C LEU A 319 -1.01 31.75 -21.34
N ALA A 320 -1.99 31.10 -21.95
CA ALA A 320 -2.50 31.43 -23.28
C ALA A 320 -3.83 32.17 -23.22
N ALA A 321 -4.66 31.90 -22.21
CA ALA A 321 -5.90 32.61 -21.98
C ALA A 321 -6.21 32.72 -20.47
N ALA A 322 -6.92 33.79 -20.11
CA ALA A 322 -7.45 33.99 -18.77
C ALA A 322 -8.78 34.75 -18.87
N ALA A 323 -9.83 34.21 -18.25
CA ALA A 323 -11.15 34.83 -18.26
C ALA A 323 -11.93 34.48 -16.98
N PRO A 324 -12.84 35.36 -16.53
CA PRO A 324 -13.83 34.98 -15.53
C PRO A 324 -14.74 33.88 -16.10
N VAL A 325 -15.11 32.91 -15.25
CA VAL A 325 -16.13 31.92 -15.60
C VAL A 325 -17.48 32.61 -15.41
N LEU A 326 -18.24 32.75 -16.50
CA LEU A 326 -19.61 33.25 -16.43
C LEU A 326 -20.50 32.09 -15.99
N GLU A 327 -21.31 32.32 -14.94
CA GLU A 327 -22.46 31.48 -14.60
C GLU A 327 -23.57 31.61 -15.66
#